data_AF-A0A0E3R5M7-F1
#
_entry.id   AF-A0A0E3R5M7-F1
#
_cell.length_a   1.000
_cell.length_b   1.000
_cell.length_c   1.000
_cell.angle_alpha   90.00
_cell.angle_beta   90.00
_cell.angle_gamma   90.00
#
_symmetry.space_group_name_H-M   'P 1'
#
loop_
_entity.id
_entity.type
_entity.pdbx_description
1 polymer ?
#
loop_
_entity_poly.entity_id
_entity_poly.type
_entity_poly.pdbx_seq_one_letter_code
_entity_poly.pdbx_strand_id
1 'polypeptide(L)'
;MPYIKSMENIEGGIQLELEVGEAEMKNRVPDRILTLLEEKIEAAQYGAKAEHWNLLWQREPMEHPFKEDPTQAMMKEGWLKRGSSRGQWIHGPQSTKIFRTFKKIVLEELLEPLGYREMIFPKLVTWEVWMKSGHAKGVYSEIYYVCPPQTRDPDYWEEVADYYKVTHEAPTKLIKEKIAEPIGGMCYAQCPPFWMYVARETLPNEEIPVKVFDRSGTSHRYESGGIHGIERVDEFHRVELVWIGTKEEVTKCAEELHDRYMHIFNDILDIGGEKQELLSGSWHRKGCSDLPKKTLSGPPITRPACLTVGRMESGSSSRM
;
A
#
# COMPACT_ATOMS: atom_id res chain seq x y z
N MET A 1 10.51 -18.60 17.84
CA MET A 1 9.25 -17.83 17.98
C MET A 1 9.07 -17.52 19.47
N PRO A 2 8.61 -16.33 19.86
CA PRO A 2 8.40 -16.03 21.28
C PRO A 2 7.37 -16.99 21.89
N TYR A 3 7.54 -17.34 23.17
CA TYR A 3 6.67 -18.24 23.94
C TYR A 3 6.57 -19.69 23.42
N ILE A 4 7.43 -20.11 22.49
CA ILE A 4 7.57 -21.51 22.05
C ILE A 4 8.91 -22.02 22.54
N LYS A 5 8.87 -23.01 23.44
CA LYS A 5 10.05 -23.64 24.04
C LYS A 5 10.66 -24.70 23.12
N SER A 6 9.82 -25.56 22.53
CA SER A 6 10.24 -26.59 21.60
C SER A 6 9.18 -26.86 20.53
N MET A 7 9.61 -27.42 19.39
CA MET A 7 8.76 -27.77 18.26
C MET A 7 9.29 -29.06 17.63
N GLU A 8 8.42 -30.03 17.41
CA GLU A 8 8.77 -31.34 16.86
C GLU A 8 7.75 -31.81 15.83
N ASN A 9 8.23 -32.52 14.81
CA ASN A 9 7.34 -33.19 13.85
C ASN A 9 6.87 -34.50 14.45
N ILE A 10 5.57 -34.73 14.42
CA ILE A 10 4.93 -35.97 14.86
C ILE A 10 4.16 -36.59 13.70
N GLU A 11 3.71 -37.84 13.87
CA GLU A 11 2.85 -38.47 12.86
C GLU A 11 1.56 -37.65 12.69
N GLY A 12 1.33 -37.17 11.46
CA GLY A 12 0.15 -36.39 11.12
C GLY A 12 0.18 -34.89 11.48
N GLY A 13 1.28 -34.35 12.02
CA GLY A 13 1.33 -32.92 12.35
C GLY A 13 2.59 -32.39 13.03
N ILE A 14 2.46 -31.24 13.67
CA ILE A 14 3.50 -30.54 14.41
C ILE A 14 3.05 -30.41 15.87
N GLN A 15 3.89 -30.81 16.82
CA GLN A 15 3.69 -30.60 18.24
C GLN A 15 4.48 -29.38 18.72
N LEU A 16 3.84 -28.52 19.52
CA LEU A 16 4.44 -27.32 20.11
C LEU A 16 4.43 -27.41 21.64
N GLU A 17 5.58 -27.19 22.25
CA GLU A 17 5.68 -26.96 23.70
C GLU A 17 5.74 -25.44 23.95
N LEU A 18 4.75 -24.89 24.66
CA LEU A 18 4.64 -23.46 24.92
C LEU A 18 5.20 -23.09 26.29
N GLU A 19 5.86 -21.94 26.36
CA GLU A 19 6.29 -21.29 27.61
C GLU A 19 5.39 -20.08 27.86
N VAL A 20 4.27 -20.31 28.55
CA VAL A 20 3.21 -19.32 28.79
C VAL A 20 2.73 -19.35 30.24
N GLY A 21 2.47 -18.18 30.83
CA GLY A 21 1.84 -18.03 32.13
C GLY A 21 0.34 -17.69 32.03
N GLU A 22 -0.28 -17.41 33.18
CA GLU A 22 -1.71 -17.06 33.24
C GLU A 22 -2.04 -15.78 32.45
N ALA A 23 -1.14 -14.79 32.47
CA ALA A 23 -1.32 -13.54 31.73
C ALA A 23 -1.36 -13.79 30.21
N GLU A 24 -0.46 -14.62 29.69
CA GLU A 24 -0.40 -15.01 28.28
C GLU A 24 -1.65 -15.80 27.86
N MET A 25 -2.15 -16.68 28.73
CA MET A 25 -3.40 -17.42 28.52
C MET A 25 -4.61 -16.47 28.44
N LYS A 26 -4.74 -15.54 29.40
CA LYS A 26 -5.80 -14.52 29.40
C LYS A 26 -5.74 -13.63 28.16
N ASN A 27 -4.53 -13.34 27.70
CA ASN A 27 -4.27 -12.56 26.48
C ASN A 27 -4.37 -13.39 25.20
N ARG A 28 -4.80 -14.66 25.25
CA ARG A 28 -4.95 -15.54 24.08
C ARG A 28 -3.68 -15.65 23.22
N VAL A 29 -2.52 -15.70 23.87
CA VAL A 29 -1.24 -15.93 23.19
C VAL A 29 -1.22 -17.28 22.45
N PRO A 30 -1.69 -18.41 23.04
CA PRO A 30 -1.73 -19.69 22.33
C PRO A 30 -2.56 -19.64 21.03
N ASP A 31 -3.73 -18.99 21.05
CA ASP A 31 -4.58 -18.86 19.85
C ASP A 31 -3.84 -18.14 18.71
N ARG A 32 -3.08 -17.09 19.02
CA ARG A 32 -2.27 -16.38 18.01
C ARG A 32 -1.11 -17.22 17.49
N ILE A 33 -0.49 -18.05 18.33
CA ILE A 33 0.56 -18.98 17.91
C ILE A 33 -0.01 -20.03 16.96
N LEU A 34 -1.21 -20.57 17.27
CA LEU A 34 -1.90 -21.52 16.39
C LEU A 34 -2.19 -20.89 15.03
N THR A 35 -2.80 -19.70 14.99
CA THR A 35 -3.06 -18.99 13.71
C THR A 35 -1.78 -18.75 12.91
N LEU A 36 -0.67 -18.38 13.57
CA LEU A 36 0.62 -18.19 12.89
C LEU A 36 1.19 -19.51 12.34
N LEU A 37 1.03 -20.62 13.06
CA LEU A 37 1.48 -21.93 12.60
C LEU A 37 0.65 -22.39 11.40
N GLU A 38 -0.67 -22.26 11.47
CA GLU A 38 -1.58 -22.58 10.37
C GLU A 38 -1.24 -21.77 9.11
N GLU A 39 -1.00 -20.46 9.24
CA GLU A 39 -0.56 -19.60 8.14
C GLU A 39 0.74 -20.10 7.50
N LYS A 40 1.71 -20.52 8.31
CA LYS A 40 2.99 -21.06 7.81
C LYS A 40 2.84 -22.42 7.14
N ILE A 41 1.99 -23.30 7.69
CA ILE A 41 1.69 -24.61 7.09
C ILE A 41 1.00 -24.41 5.75
N GLU A 42 -0.02 -23.56 5.68
CA GLU A 42 -0.75 -23.24 4.45
C GLU A 42 0.21 -22.67 3.40
N ALA A 43 1.03 -21.67 3.75
CA ALA A 43 2.02 -21.09 2.84
C ALA A 43 3.03 -22.13 2.31
N ALA A 44 3.46 -23.08 3.15
CA ALA A 44 4.37 -24.16 2.74
C ALA A 44 3.68 -25.19 1.83
N GLN A 45 2.40 -25.49 2.07
CA GLN A 45 1.61 -26.44 1.26
C GLN A 45 1.20 -25.86 -0.10
N TYR A 46 0.85 -24.58 -0.14
CA TYR A 46 0.35 -23.93 -1.35
C TYR A 46 1.43 -23.68 -2.40
N GLY A 47 2.71 -23.79 -2.01
CA GLY A 47 3.86 -23.84 -2.90
C GLY A 47 3.86 -22.73 -3.95
N ALA A 48 4.07 -21.47 -3.55
CA ALA A 48 4.42 -20.34 -4.42
C ALA A 48 3.72 -20.31 -5.79
N LYS A 49 2.44 -20.69 -5.89
CA LYS A 49 1.74 -20.64 -7.16
C LYS A 49 1.53 -19.18 -7.53
N ALA A 50 1.87 -18.89 -8.79
CA ALA A 50 1.78 -17.62 -9.47
C ALA A 50 0.50 -16.86 -9.13
N GLU A 51 0.59 -15.52 -9.18
CA GLU A 51 -0.51 -14.59 -8.92
C GLU A 51 -1.85 -15.15 -9.40
N HIS A 52 -2.84 -15.26 -8.49
CA HIS A 52 -4.19 -15.66 -8.89
C HIS A 52 -4.70 -14.60 -9.87
N TRP A 53 -4.90 -15.03 -11.10
CA TRP A 53 -5.22 -14.18 -12.24
C TRP A 53 -6.52 -14.65 -12.87
N ASN A 54 -7.51 -13.76 -12.95
CA ASN A 54 -8.79 -14.04 -13.61
C ASN A 54 -9.23 -12.82 -14.42
N LEU A 55 -9.24 -12.94 -15.76
CA LEU A 55 -9.63 -11.87 -16.66
C LEU A 55 -11.13 -11.60 -16.57
N LEU A 56 -11.49 -10.32 -16.37
CA LEU A 56 -12.89 -9.89 -16.28
C LEU A 56 -13.34 -9.12 -17.52
N TRP A 57 -12.44 -8.33 -18.11
CA TRP A 57 -12.72 -7.52 -19.30
C TRP A 57 -11.43 -7.18 -20.03
N GLN A 58 -11.48 -7.09 -21.36
CA GLN A 58 -10.36 -6.69 -22.20
C GLN A 58 -10.85 -5.84 -23.38
N ARG A 59 -10.13 -4.78 -23.71
CA ARG A 59 -10.39 -3.97 -24.90
C ARG A 59 -9.89 -4.68 -26.16
N GLU A 60 -10.57 -4.44 -27.29
CA GLU A 60 -10.05 -4.84 -28.60
C GLU A 60 -8.63 -4.26 -28.83
N PRO A 61 -7.70 -5.05 -29.41
CA PRO A 61 -6.35 -4.58 -29.70
C PRO A 61 -6.32 -3.30 -30.55
N MET A 62 -5.39 -2.41 -30.22
CA MET A 62 -5.20 -1.14 -30.91
C MET A 62 -3.86 -1.13 -31.65
N GLU A 63 -3.72 -0.27 -32.66
CA GLU A 63 -2.42 -0.01 -33.26
C GLU A 63 -1.54 0.80 -32.30
N HIS A 64 -0.28 0.40 -32.13
CA HIS A 64 0.68 1.07 -31.24
C HIS A 64 1.84 1.67 -32.06
N PRO A 65 1.67 2.90 -32.59
CA PRO A 65 2.71 3.55 -33.40
C PRO A 65 3.90 4.03 -32.55
N PHE A 66 3.67 4.37 -31.28
CA PHE A 66 4.73 4.73 -30.33
C PHE A 66 5.28 3.48 -29.63
N LYS A 67 6.61 3.28 -29.70
CA LYS A 67 7.29 2.05 -29.24
C LYS A 67 8.48 2.30 -28.31
N GLU A 68 8.72 3.55 -27.95
CA GLU A 68 9.83 3.91 -27.06
C GLU A 68 9.44 3.71 -25.58
N ASP A 69 10.44 3.51 -24.72
CA ASP A 69 10.25 3.59 -23.27
C ASP A 69 9.89 5.04 -22.90
N PRO A 70 8.71 5.29 -22.31
CA PRO A 70 8.26 6.65 -21.99
C PRO A 70 9.21 7.36 -21.02
N THR A 71 9.86 6.63 -20.09
CA THR A 71 10.84 7.23 -19.18
C THR A 71 12.05 7.75 -19.94
N GLN A 72 12.60 6.96 -20.87
CA GLN A 72 13.77 7.37 -21.65
C GLN A 72 13.46 8.54 -22.58
N ALA A 73 12.30 8.51 -23.24
CA ALA A 73 11.83 9.61 -24.07
C ALA A 73 11.69 10.91 -23.24
N MET A 74 11.02 10.83 -22.09
CA MET A 74 10.83 11.97 -21.20
C MET A 74 12.16 12.51 -20.63
N MET A 75 13.13 11.65 -20.31
CA MET A 75 14.47 12.09 -19.88
C MET A 75 15.20 12.82 -21.01
N LYS A 76 15.20 12.24 -22.22
CA LYS A 76 15.87 12.80 -23.41
C LYS A 76 15.32 14.17 -23.77
N GLU A 77 14.01 14.36 -23.64
CA GLU A 77 13.33 15.63 -23.90
C GLU A 77 13.34 16.60 -22.69
N GLY A 78 13.91 16.20 -21.55
CA GLY A 78 14.02 17.06 -20.38
C GLY A 78 12.73 17.28 -19.58
N TRP A 79 11.76 16.37 -19.70
CA TRP A 79 10.48 16.44 -18.96
C TRP A 79 10.64 16.04 -17.49
N LEU A 80 11.61 15.19 -17.17
CA LEU A 80 11.91 14.75 -15.82
C LEU A 80 13.40 14.39 -15.66
N LYS A 81 13.84 14.34 -14.41
CA LYS A 81 15.19 13.88 -14.02
C LYS A 81 15.08 12.98 -12.79
N ARG A 82 16.04 12.08 -12.62
CA ARG A 82 16.12 11.29 -11.37
C ARG A 82 16.30 12.24 -10.18
N GLY A 83 15.57 11.95 -9.11
CA GLY A 83 15.77 12.59 -7.81
C GLY A 83 17.04 12.05 -7.14
N SER A 84 17.36 12.61 -5.97
CA SER A 84 18.53 12.17 -5.20
C SER A 84 18.30 10.85 -4.50
N SER A 85 17.05 10.51 -4.15
CA SER A 85 16.71 9.26 -3.50
C SER A 85 16.54 8.12 -4.52
N ARG A 86 16.67 6.88 -4.05
CA ARG A 86 16.35 5.69 -4.85
C ARG A 86 14.92 5.77 -5.36
N GLY A 87 14.71 5.38 -6.62
CA GLY A 87 13.37 5.28 -7.21
C GLY A 87 12.58 6.61 -7.23
N GLN A 88 13.25 7.76 -7.12
CA GLN A 88 12.62 9.07 -7.07
C GLN A 88 12.82 9.84 -8.38
N TRP A 89 11.85 10.68 -8.72
CA TRP A 89 11.87 11.52 -9.92
C TRP A 89 11.47 12.97 -9.60
N ILE A 90 12.20 13.91 -10.19
CA ILE A 90 11.84 15.32 -10.24
C ILE A 90 11.12 15.57 -11.56
N HIS A 91 9.85 15.92 -11.49
CA HIS A 91 9.02 16.19 -12.66
C HIS A 91 9.11 17.67 -13.05
N GLY A 92 9.62 17.96 -14.26
CA GLY A 92 9.58 19.28 -14.85
C GLY A 92 8.17 19.73 -15.24
N PRO A 93 8.01 20.93 -15.82
CA PRO A 93 6.70 21.49 -16.14
C PRO A 93 5.84 20.60 -17.05
N GLN A 94 6.41 20.01 -18.11
CA GLN A 94 5.67 19.17 -19.05
C GLN A 94 5.11 17.91 -18.36
N SER A 95 5.95 17.18 -17.65
CA SER A 95 5.51 15.99 -16.90
C SER A 95 4.50 16.36 -15.80
N THR A 96 4.73 17.45 -15.09
CA THR A 96 3.80 17.94 -14.05
C THR A 96 2.43 18.28 -14.63
N LYS A 97 2.37 18.87 -15.83
CA LYS A 97 1.11 19.16 -16.52
C LYS A 97 0.32 17.88 -16.77
N ILE A 98 0.95 16.79 -17.20
CA ILE A 98 0.31 15.48 -17.37
C ILE A 98 -0.31 14.98 -16.06
N PHE A 99 0.45 14.99 -14.96
CA PHE A 99 -0.07 14.61 -13.64
C PHE A 99 -1.26 15.46 -13.21
N ARG A 100 -1.23 16.78 -13.46
CA ARG A 100 -2.33 17.67 -13.11
C ARG A 100 -3.56 17.45 -14.00
N THR A 101 -3.37 17.12 -15.27
CA THR A 101 -4.46 16.75 -16.18
C THR A 101 -5.12 15.44 -15.74
N PHE A 102 -4.36 14.39 -15.40
CA PHE A 102 -4.94 13.16 -14.87
C PHE A 102 -5.72 13.40 -13.56
N LYS A 103 -5.16 14.20 -12.64
CA LYS A 103 -5.89 14.60 -11.41
C LYS A 103 -7.17 15.37 -11.71
N LYS A 104 -7.18 16.22 -12.73
CA LYS A 104 -8.35 16.98 -13.18
C LYS A 104 -9.42 16.04 -13.74
N ILE A 105 -9.05 15.11 -14.62
CA ILE A 105 -9.95 14.10 -15.17
C ILE A 105 -10.57 13.27 -14.04
N VAL A 106 -9.78 12.75 -13.10
CA VAL A 106 -10.32 11.99 -11.96
C VAL A 106 -11.28 12.82 -11.11
N LEU A 107 -11.03 14.12 -10.96
CA LEU A 107 -11.91 15.01 -10.20
C LEU A 107 -13.27 15.19 -10.92
N GLU A 108 -13.22 15.69 -12.15
CA GLU A 108 -14.41 16.09 -12.92
C GLU A 108 -15.20 14.88 -13.43
N GLU A 109 -14.51 13.80 -13.80
CA GLU A 109 -15.10 12.64 -14.48
C GLU A 109 -15.29 11.42 -13.59
N LEU A 110 -15.04 11.55 -12.28
CA LEU A 110 -15.27 10.45 -11.36
C LEU A 110 -15.69 10.95 -9.98
N LEU A 111 -14.91 11.81 -9.34
CA LEU A 111 -15.14 12.20 -7.95
C LEU A 111 -16.38 13.10 -7.80
N GLU A 112 -16.49 14.17 -8.58
CA GLU A 112 -17.60 15.13 -8.51
C GLU A 112 -18.94 14.49 -8.87
N PRO A 113 -19.09 13.75 -10.00
CA PRO A 113 -20.37 13.15 -10.37
C PRO A 113 -20.82 12.05 -9.40
N LEU A 114 -19.88 11.38 -8.74
CA LEU A 114 -20.16 10.37 -7.72
C LEU A 114 -20.25 10.96 -6.31
N GLY A 115 -20.13 12.29 -6.13
CA GLY A 115 -20.32 12.96 -4.85
C GLY A 115 -19.26 12.62 -3.80
N TYR A 116 -18.01 12.37 -4.20
CA TYR A 116 -16.89 12.20 -3.27
C TYR A 116 -16.45 13.55 -2.69
N ARG A 117 -16.16 13.57 -1.38
CA ARG A 117 -15.74 14.78 -0.65
C ARG A 117 -14.25 14.73 -0.35
N GLU A 118 -13.54 15.83 -0.61
CA GLU A 118 -12.08 15.89 -0.39
C GLU A 118 -11.74 15.92 1.11
N MET A 119 -10.73 15.15 1.51
CA MET A 119 -10.13 15.15 2.84
C MET A 119 -8.61 15.16 2.71
N ILE A 120 -7.93 15.53 3.81
CA ILE A 120 -6.48 15.48 3.92
C ILE A 120 -6.09 14.38 4.89
N PHE A 121 -5.49 13.31 4.39
CA PHE A 121 -5.02 12.20 5.22
C PHE A 121 -3.57 12.42 5.66
N PRO A 122 -3.20 12.13 6.92
CA PRO A 122 -1.81 12.16 7.37
C PRO A 122 -0.89 11.29 6.50
N LYS A 123 0.35 11.75 6.27
CA LYS A 123 1.36 11.04 5.45
C LYS A 123 2.50 10.41 6.25
N LEU A 124 2.61 10.73 7.54
CA LEU A 124 3.35 9.95 8.51
C LEU A 124 2.35 8.99 9.17
N VAL A 125 2.63 7.68 9.10
CA VAL A 125 1.74 6.63 9.60
C VAL A 125 2.39 5.94 10.78
N THR A 126 1.69 5.87 11.90
CA THR A 126 2.20 5.30 13.16
C THR A 126 1.92 3.81 13.26
N TRP A 127 2.61 3.14 14.20
CA TRP A 127 2.33 1.74 14.54
C TRP A 127 0.87 1.49 14.93
N GLU A 128 0.22 2.43 15.64
CA GLU A 128 -1.19 2.29 16.02
C GLU A 128 -2.09 2.07 14.79
N VAL A 129 -1.89 2.88 13.75
CA VAL A 129 -2.65 2.80 12.50
C VAL A 129 -2.40 1.47 11.79
N TRP A 130 -1.14 1.03 11.71
CA TRP A 130 -0.79 -0.23 11.06
C TRP A 130 -1.20 -1.47 11.85
N MET A 131 -1.24 -1.40 13.17
CA MET A 131 -1.81 -2.46 14.01
C MET A 131 -3.31 -2.63 13.76
N LYS A 132 -4.08 -1.52 13.77
CA LYS A 132 -5.53 -1.56 13.53
C LYS A 132 -5.89 -2.01 12.12
N SER A 133 -5.16 -1.56 11.11
CA SER A 133 -5.39 -1.95 9.71
C SER A 133 -4.86 -3.36 9.38
N GLY A 134 -4.01 -3.91 10.24
CA GLY A 134 -3.38 -5.22 10.11
C GLY A 134 -2.09 -5.23 9.27
N HIS A 135 -1.61 -4.08 8.76
CA HIS A 135 -0.35 -4.00 8.02
C HIS A 135 0.87 -4.38 8.87
N ALA A 136 0.79 -4.20 10.19
CA ALA A 136 1.80 -4.67 11.14
C ALA A 136 1.93 -6.21 11.19
N LYS A 137 1.24 -6.96 10.32
CA LYS A 137 1.48 -8.40 10.15
C LYS A 137 2.65 -8.71 9.20
N GLY A 138 2.97 -7.83 8.24
CA GLY A 138 3.94 -8.20 7.20
C GLY A 138 4.56 -7.08 6.37
N VAL A 139 4.21 -5.80 6.57
CA VAL A 139 4.66 -4.70 5.67
C VAL A 139 6.14 -4.31 5.82
N TYR A 140 6.87 -4.91 6.75
CA TYR A 140 8.15 -4.46 7.29
C TYR A 140 9.29 -4.31 6.27
N SER A 141 9.29 -5.10 5.20
CA SER A 141 10.33 -5.10 4.17
C SER A 141 10.20 -3.97 3.15
N GLU A 142 9.07 -3.27 3.13
CA GLU A 142 8.72 -2.35 2.04
C GLU A 142 8.52 -0.91 2.51
N ILE A 143 8.56 -0.64 3.82
CA ILE A 143 8.28 0.70 4.35
C ILE A 143 9.56 1.52 4.54
N TYR A 144 9.44 2.82 4.29
CA TYR A 144 10.41 3.81 4.72
C TYR A 144 10.11 4.20 6.18
N TYR A 145 10.92 3.71 7.11
CA TYR A 145 10.79 3.98 8.54
C TYR A 145 11.05 5.46 8.87
N VAL A 146 10.33 5.98 9.87
CA VAL A 146 10.48 7.34 10.36
C VAL A 146 10.85 7.31 11.84
N CYS A 147 11.97 7.93 12.18
CA CYS A 147 12.46 8.09 13.55
C CYS A 147 12.54 9.58 13.91
N PRO A 148 11.90 10.04 15.00
CA PRO A 148 12.11 11.40 15.48
C PRO A 148 13.48 11.53 16.18
N PRO A 149 14.00 12.76 16.36
CA PRO A 149 15.15 12.98 17.24
C PRO A 149 14.79 12.61 18.69
N GLN A 150 15.75 12.08 19.47
CA GLN A 150 15.51 11.80 20.90
C GLN A 150 15.22 13.07 21.71
N THR A 151 15.86 14.19 21.33
CA THR A 151 15.66 15.50 21.95
C THR A 151 15.80 16.62 20.92
N ARG A 152 15.20 17.77 21.20
CA ARG A 152 15.35 19.01 20.43
C ARG A 152 16.51 19.89 20.91
N ASP A 153 17.19 19.47 21.97
CA ASP A 153 18.31 20.18 22.56
C ASP A 153 19.46 20.35 21.54
N PRO A 154 19.83 21.58 21.15
CA PRO A 154 20.91 21.81 20.20
C PRO A 154 22.25 21.25 20.66
N ASP A 155 22.54 21.26 21.96
CA ASP A 155 23.82 20.78 22.53
C ASP A 155 23.97 19.27 22.28
N TYR A 156 22.86 18.53 22.32
CA TYR A 156 22.83 17.11 21.98
C TYR A 156 23.24 16.82 20.52
N TRP A 157 22.98 17.77 19.61
CA TRP A 157 23.24 17.67 18.17
C TRP A 157 24.53 18.35 17.72
N GLU A 158 25.22 19.08 18.60
CA GLU A 158 26.44 19.83 18.29
C GLU A 158 27.52 18.93 17.67
N GLU A 159 27.74 17.76 18.25
CA GLU A 159 28.70 16.76 17.76
C GLU A 159 28.45 16.33 16.30
N VAL A 160 27.17 16.21 15.90
CA VAL A 160 26.80 15.86 14.51
C VAL A 160 27.15 17.00 13.56
N ALA A 161 26.83 18.23 13.97
CA ALA A 161 27.11 19.42 13.16
C ALA A 161 28.62 19.63 12.99
N ASP A 162 29.40 19.46 14.05
CA ASP A 162 30.84 19.65 14.03
C ASP A 162 31.56 18.59 13.20
N TYR A 163 31.14 17.31 13.31
CA TYR A 163 31.64 16.25 12.44
C TYR A 163 31.48 16.63 10.96
N TYR A 164 30.29 17.11 10.57
CA TYR A 164 30.05 17.53 9.18
C TYR A 164 30.88 18.76 8.78
N LYS A 165 31.03 19.77 9.65
CA LYS A 165 31.84 20.96 9.34
C LYS A 165 33.33 20.61 9.11
N VAL A 166 33.85 19.63 9.83
CA VAL A 166 35.26 19.21 9.75
C VAL A 166 35.50 18.25 8.58
N THR A 167 34.58 17.32 8.32
CA THR A 167 34.79 16.22 7.35
C THR A 167 34.06 16.40 6.03
N HIS A 168 33.02 17.26 5.99
CA HIS A 168 32.03 17.35 4.92
C HIS A 168 31.26 16.06 4.64
N GLU A 169 31.25 15.13 5.61
CA GLU A 169 30.52 13.87 5.55
C GLU A 169 29.43 13.81 6.62
N ALA A 170 28.26 13.29 6.27
CA ALA A 170 27.17 13.11 7.23
C ALA A 170 27.42 11.87 8.12
N PRO A 171 27.52 12.01 9.46
CA PRO A 171 27.87 10.90 10.34
C PRO A 171 26.65 10.00 10.65
N THR A 172 26.22 9.21 9.66
CA THR A 172 24.96 8.42 9.74
C THR A 172 24.92 7.43 10.90
N LYS A 173 26.05 6.84 11.29
CA LYS A 173 26.14 5.97 12.48
C LYS A 173 25.84 6.74 13.77
N LEU A 174 26.43 7.92 13.94
CA LEU A 174 26.19 8.80 15.09
C LEU A 174 24.73 9.29 15.12
N ILE A 175 24.19 9.67 13.96
CA ILE A 175 22.78 10.05 13.83
C ILE A 175 21.87 8.89 14.27
N LYS A 176 22.18 7.65 13.88
CA LYS A 176 21.42 6.46 14.27
C LYS A 176 21.36 6.27 15.80
N GLU A 177 22.43 6.61 16.51
CA GLU A 177 22.50 6.53 17.97
C GLU A 177 21.69 7.66 18.65
N LYS A 178 21.53 8.81 17.97
CA LYS A 178 20.86 10.02 18.48
C LYS A 178 19.38 10.14 18.11
N ILE A 179 18.89 9.39 17.13
CA ILE A 179 17.45 9.30 16.82
C ILE A 179 16.75 8.29 17.74
N ALA A 180 15.46 8.49 17.97
CA ALA A 180 14.64 7.58 18.75
C ALA A 180 14.30 6.31 17.95
N GLU A 181 13.64 5.37 18.61
CA GLU A 181 13.04 4.21 17.93
C GLU A 181 12.03 4.65 16.86
N PRO A 182 11.84 3.84 15.80
CA PRO A 182 10.88 4.16 14.75
C PRO A 182 9.48 4.25 15.33
N ILE A 183 8.75 5.31 15.00
CA ILE A 183 7.34 5.50 15.43
C ILE A 183 6.34 4.94 14.41
N GLY A 184 6.85 4.48 13.27
CA GLY A 184 6.12 3.99 12.11
C GLY A 184 6.91 4.28 10.84
N GLY A 185 6.23 4.78 9.81
CA GLY A 185 6.89 5.13 8.56
C GLY A 185 6.09 6.07 7.67
N MET A 186 6.65 6.35 6.49
CA MET A 186 5.97 7.13 5.46
C MET A 186 4.74 6.39 4.93
N CYS A 187 3.80 7.15 4.36
CA CYS A 187 2.56 6.64 3.80
C CYS A 187 2.77 5.49 2.81
N TYR A 188 2.23 4.31 3.13
CA TYR A 188 2.38 3.11 2.29
C TYR A 188 1.11 2.80 1.45
N ALA A 189 -0.03 2.69 2.14
CA ALA A 189 -1.33 2.37 1.53
C ALA A 189 -2.35 3.53 1.56
N GLN A 190 -1.98 4.70 2.11
CA GLN A 190 -2.74 5.97 2.14
C GLN A 190 -4.09 5.99 2.86
N CYS A 191 -4.96 5.00 2.67
CA CYS A 191 -6.21 4.90 3.43
C CYS A 191 -6.07 4.54 4.92
N PRO A 192 -5.04 3.82 5.43
CA PRO A 192 -4.97 3.47 6.85
C PRO A 192 -5.09 4.66 7.83
N PRO A 193 -4.36 5.78 7.67
CA PRO A 193 -4.45 6.91 8.60
C PRO A 193 -5.82 7.61 8.59
N PHE A 194 -6.60 7.52 7.52
CA PHE A 194 -7.97 8.05 7.49
C PHE A 194 -8.87 7.39 8.55
N TRP A 195 -8.70 6.08 8.80
CA TRP A 195 -9.58 5.35 9.72
C TRP A 195 -9.53 5.83 11.16
N MET A 196 -8.51 6.61 11.53
CA MET A 196 -8.48 7.28 12.83
C MET A 196 -9.58 8.35 12.98
N TYR A 197 -10.05 8.94 11.88
CA TYR A 197 -11.13 9.93 11.87
C TYR A 197 -12.49 9.34 12.29
N VAL A 198 -12.72 8.06 12.00
CA VAL A 198 -13.96 7.34 12.34
C VAL A 198 -13.72 6.27 13.42
N ALA A 199 -12.55 6.25 14.04
CA ALA A 199 -12.20 5.25 15.04
C ALA A 199 -13.01 5.50 16.32
N ARG A 200 -13.73 4.46 16.78
CA ARG A 200 -14.62 4.50 17.96
C ARG A 200 -15.87 5.37 17.80
N GLU A 201 -16.21 5.73 16.55
CA GLU A 201 -17.44 6.42 16.23
C GLU A 201 -18.52 5.44 15.75
N THR A 202 -19.79 5.78 16.00
CA THR A 202 -20.96 5.11 15.41
C THR A 202 -21.52 6.02 14.33
N LEU A 203 -21.55 5.55 13.09
CA LEU A 203 -22.10 6.32 11.97
C LEU A 203 -23.62 6.14 11.90
N PRO A 204 -24.41 7.22 11.88
CA PRO A 204 -25.85 7.16 11.59
C PRO A 204 -26.11 6.63 10.18
N ASN A 205 -27.29 6.02 9.96
CA ASN A 205 -27.66 5.47 8.65
C ASN A 205 -27.83 6.57 7.58
N GLU A 206 -28.19 7.78 8.00
CA GLU A 206 -28.34 8.95 7.13
C GLU A 206 -27.00 9.55 6.65
N GLU A 207 -25.87 9.19 7.27
CA GLU A 207 -24.53 9.66 6.90
C GLU A 207 -23.79 8.70 5.95
N ILE A 208 -24.34 7.50 5.70
CA ILE A 208 -23.79 6.52 4.77
C ILE A 208 -24.54 6.55 3.41
N PRO A 209 -23.85 6.31 2.28
CA PRO A 209 -22.44 5.97 2.17
C PRO A 209 -21.52 7.20 2.35
N VAL A 210 -20.54 7.08 3.25
CA VAL A 210 -19.45 8.05 3.35
C VAL A 210 -18.55 7.84 2.16
N LYS A 211 -18.38 8.86 1.31
CA LYS A 211 -17.49 8.84 0.14
C LYS A 211 -16.49 9.98 0.23
N VAL A 212 -15.21 9.65 0.40
CA VAL A 212 -14.13 10.62 0.59
C VAL A 212 -12.91 10.28 -0.25
N PHE A 213 -12.08 11.27 -0.56
CA PHE A 213 -10.82 11.04 -1.27
C PHE A 213 -9.70 11.94 -0.74
N ASP A 214 -8.46 11.53 -0.99
CA ASP A 214 -7.25 12.24 -0.61
C ASP A 214 -6.23 12.28 -1.75
N ARG A 215 -5.67 13.46 -2.01
CA ARG A 215 -4.61 13.68 -3.01
C ARG A 215 -3.47 14.55 -2.46
N SER A 216 -3.29 14.55 -1.14
CA SER A 216 -2.51 15.55 -0.40
C SER A 216 -0.99 15.30 -0.33
N GLY A 217 -0.47 14.20 -0.88
CA GLY A 217 0.97 13.94 -0.81
C GLY A 217 1.45 12.67 -1.48
N THR A 218 2.67 12.28 -1.13
CA THR A 218 3.38 11.11 -1.65
C THR A 218 3.08 9.86 -0.85
N SER A 219 3.18 8.71 -1.52
CA SER A 219 3.32 7.40 -0.88
C SER A 219 4.71 6.84 -1.17
N HIS A 220 5.26 6.06 -0.25
CA HIS A 220 6.61 5.54 -0.31
C HIS A 220 6.65 4.02 -0.14
N ARG A 221 7.38 3.34 -1.03
CA ARG A 221 7.60 1.88 -1.00
C ARG A 221 9.04 1.57 -1.36
N TYR A 222 9.70 0.73 -0.58
CA TYR A 222 11.01 0.22 -0.93
C TYR A 222 10.84 -0.95 -1.90
N GLU A 223 10.73 -0.63 -3.19
CA GLU A 223 10.41 -1.63 -4.22
C GLU A 223 11.60 -2.56 -4.48
N SER A 224 11.35 -3.86 -4.65
CA SER A 224 12.40 -4.84 -4.96
C SER A 224 12.94 -4.68 -6.38
N GLY A 225 14.27 -4.80 -6.57
CA GLY A 225 14.91 -4.81 -7.89
C GLY A 225 15.83 -3.63 -8.19
N GLY A 226 16.29 -3.58 -9.45
CA GLY A 226 17.15 -2.52 -9.97
C GLY A 226 16.43 -1.17 -10.12
N ILE A 227 17.15 -0.17 -10.64
CA ILE A 227 16.57 1.14 -10.87
C ILE A 227 15.64 1.08 -12.08
N HIS A 228 14.33 1.20 -11.85
CA HIS A 228 13.29 1.21 -12.88
C HIS A 228 13.00 2.64 -13.43
N GLY A 229 12.10 2.72 -14.42
CA GLY A 229 11.56 3.98 -14.92
C GLY A 229 10.42 4.52 -14.04
N ILE A 230 9.55 5.37 -14.59
CA ILE A 230 8.39 5.91 -13.84
C ILE A 230 7.28 4.88 -13.58
N GLU A 231 7.33 3.71 -14.23
CA GLU A 231 6.40 2.59 -14.06
C GLU A 231 6.55 1.88 -12.71
N ARG A 232 7.72 2.01 -12.06
CA ARG A 232 7.97 1.43 -10.74
C ARG A 232 8.93 2.31 -9.93
N VAL A 233 8.37 3.03 -8.96
CA VAL A 233 9.05 4.08 -8.21
C VAL A 233 8.91 3.87 -6.71
N ASP A 234 9.88 4.36 -5.95
CA ASP A 234 9.84 4.30 -4.49
C ASP A 234 9.00 5.44 -3.91
N GLU A 235 8.82 6.53 -4.67
CA GLU A 235 7.99 7.68 -4.31
C GLU A 235 6.98 7.95 -5.42
N PHE A 236 5.68 7.83 -5.11
CA PHE A 236 4.61 8.04 -6.08
C PHE A 236 3.50 8.93 -5.55
N HIS A 237 2.73 9.51 -6.47
CA HIS A 237 1.56 10.33 -6.19
C HIS A 237 0.29 9.56 -6.54
N ARG A 238 -0.67 9.51 -5.62
CA ARG A 238 -1.94 8.82 -5.81
C ARG A 238 -3.11 9.66 -5.31
N VAL A 239 -4.25 9.52 -5.99
CA VAL A 239 -5.56 9.92 -5.47
C VAL A 239 -6.17 8.69 -4.82
N GLU A 240 -6.26 8.67 -3.49
CA GLU A 240 -6.83 7.54 -2.73
C GLU A 240 -8.31 7.80 -2.49
N LEU A 241 -9.16 6.85 -2.87
CA LEU A 241 -10.61 6.92 -2.69
C LEU A 241 -11.02 5.94 -1.60
N VAL A 242 -11.89 6.38 -0.69
CA VAL A 242 -12.39 5.56 0.42
C VAL A 242 -13.89 5.72 0.51
N TRP A 243 -14.60 4.60 0.68
CA TRP A 243 -16.03 4.59 0.95
C TRP A 243 -16.41 3.62 2.08
N ILE A 244 -17.44 4.00 2.85
CA ILE A 244 -17.99 3.24 3.97
C ILE A 244 -19.50 3.20 3.82
N GLY A 245 -20.10 2.02 3.96
CA GLY A 245 -21.55 1.83 3.95
C GLY A 245 -21.94 0.40 4.27
N THR A 246 -23.20 0.07 4.04
CA THR A 246 -23.71 -1.31 4.02
C THR A 246 -23.03 -2.13 2.91
N LYS A 247 -23.20 -3.45 2.94
CA LYS A 247 -22.61 -4.34 1.93
C LYS A 247 -23.06 -3.96 0.52
N GLU A 248 -24.35 -3.67 0.37
CA GLU A 248 -24.99 -3.31 -0.88
C GLU A 248 -24.49 -1.96 -1.38
N GLU A 249 -24.40 -0.94 -0.50
CA GLU A 249 -23.85 0.38 -0.84
C GLU A 249 -22.37 0.31 -1.23
N VAL A 250 -21.56 -0.47 -0.51
CA VAL A 250 -20.13 -0.63 -0.82
C VAL A 250 -19.93 -1.28 -2.18
N THR A 251 -20.76 -2.28 -2.51
CA THR A 251 -20.71 -2.96 -3.81
C THR A 251 -21.13 -2.00 -4.93
N LYS A 252 -22.24 -1.28 -4.72
CA LYS A 252 -22.72 -0.28 -5.68
C LYS A 252 -21.70 0.83 -5.93
N CYS A 253 -21.04 1.35 -4.89
CA CYS A 253 -19.98 2.35 -5.05
C CYS A 253 -18.81 1.78 -5.88
N ALA A 254 -18.46 0.51 -5.72
CA ALA A 254 -17.41 -0.13 -6.53
C ALA A 254 -17.80 -0.28 -8.00
N GLU A 255 -19.06 -0.63 -8.28
CA GLU A 255 -19.63 -0.69 -9.64
C GLU A 255 -19.62 0.70 -10.31
N GLU A 256 -20.11 1.73 -9.61
CA GLU A 256 -20.09 3.12 -10.10
C GLU A 256 -18.67 3.60 -10.43
N LEU A 257 -17.68 3.25 -9.59
CA LEU A 257 -16.28 3.55 -9.88
C LEU A 257 -15.79 2.83 -11.14
N HIS A 258 -16.14 1.56 -11.31
CA HIS A 258 -15.77 0.82 -12.51
C HIS A 258 -16.34 1.45 -13.77
N ASP A 259 -17.60 1.85 -13.77
CA ASP A 259 -18.24 2.49 -14.92
C ASP A 259 -17.53 3.81 -15.28
N ARG A 260 -17.20 4.65 -14.28
CA ARG A 260 -16.47 5.90 -14.51
C ARG A 260 -15.04 5.67 -15.00
N TYR A 261 -14.33 4.68 -14.45
CA TYR A 261 -12.98 4.35 -14.95
C TYR A 261 -13.02 3.81 -16.38
N MET A 262 -14.01 2.99 -16.72
CA MET A 262 -14.20 2.49 -18.09
C MET A 262 -14.42 3.64 -19.08
N HIS A 263 -15.28 4.60 -18.73
CA HIS A 263 -15.47 5.82 -19.50
C HIS A 263 -14.15 6.61 -19.66
N ILE A 264 -13.43 6.86 -18.56
CA ILE A 264 -12.16 7.60 -18.61
C ILE A 264 -11.13 6.90 -19.51
N PHE A 265 -10.95 5.59 -19.36
CA PHE A 265 -9.92 4.85 -20.11
C PHE A 265 -10.27 4.68 -21.59
N ASN A 266 -11.55 4.47 -21.92
CA ASN A 266 -11.97 4.24 -23.30
C ASN A 266 -12.22 5.54 -24.06
N ASP A 267 -12.91 6.52 -23.44
CA ASP A 267 -13.46 7.67 -24.16
C ASP A 267 -12.60 8.93 -24.01
N ILE A 268 -11.80 9.03 -22.94
CA ILE A 268 -10.96 10.22 -22.67
C ILE A 268 -9.49 9.93 -22.95
N LEU A 269 -8.94 8.87 -22.36
CA LEU A 269 -7.52 8.52 -22.55
C LEU A 269 -7.29 7.70 -23.82
N ASP A 270 -8.32 7.02 -24.29
CA ASP A 270 -8.28 6.14 -25.46
C ASP A 270 -7.08 5.17 -25.44
N ILE A 271 -6.97 4.41 -24.34
CA ILE A 271 -5.87 3.46 -24.15
C ILE A 271 -6.37 2.01 -24.24
N GLY A 272 -5.47 1.13 -24.68
CA GLY A 272 -5.66 -0.32 -24.54
C GLY A 272 -5.56 -0.71 -23.07
N GLY A 273 -6.30 -1.75 -22.67
CA GLY A 273 -6.27 -2.22 -21.29
C GLY A 273 -7.14 -3.44 -21.03
N GLU A 274 -6.93 -4.00 -19.85
CA GLU A 274 -7.68 -5.13 -19.32
C GLU A 274 -7.97 -4.91 -17.83
N LYS A 275 -9.05 -5.52 -17.36
CA LYS A 275 -9.43 -5.58 -15.95
C LYS A 275 -9.40 -7.03 -15.51
N GLN A 276 -8.77 -7.28 -14.37
CA GLN A 276 -8.60 -8.60 -13.80
C GLN A 276 -9.00 -8.62 -12.34
N GLU A 277 -9.47 -9.77 -11.88
CA GLU A 277 -9.59 -10.10 -10.47
C GLU A 277 -8.26 -10.70 -9.99
N LEU A 278 -7.75 -10.15 -8.89
CA LEU A 278 -6.49 -10.51 -8.28
C LEU A 278 -6.70 -10.88 -6.81
N LEU A 279 -5.69 -11.52 -6.20
CA LEU A 279 -5.58 -11.61 -4.74
C LEU A 279 -5.67 -10.20 -4.14
N SER A 280 -6.52 -10.02 -3.12
CA SER A 280 -6.79 -8.67 -2.62
C SER A 280 -5.52 -8.00 -2.08
N GLY A 281 -5.33 -6.73 -2.48
CA GLY A 281 -4.15 -5.96 -2.09
C GLY A 281 -4.00 -5.79 -0.57
N SER A 282 -5.06 -5.90 0.22
CA SER A 282 -4.97 -5.91 1.69
C SER A 282 -4.30 -7.17 2.21
N TRP A 283 -4.51 -8.33 1.57
CA TRP A 283 -3.91 -9.60 1.96
C TRP A 283 -2.46 -9.70 1.53
N HIS A 284 -2.14 -9.31 0.30
CA HIS A 284 -0.76 -9.25 -0.19
C HIS A 284 0.11 -8.37 0.72
N ARG A 285 -0.39 -7.18 1.08
CA ARG A 285 0.29 -6.23 1.99
C ARG A 285 0.38 -6.69 3.45
N LYS A 286 -0.33 -7.76 3.82
CA LYS A 286 -0.28 -8.40 5.16
C LYS A 286 0.64 -9.61 5.19
N GLY A 287 1.18 -10.04 4.04
CA GLY A 287 1.94 -11.28 3.93
C GLY A 287 1.10 -12.55 3.99
N CYS A 288 -0.24 -12.44 3.94
CA CYS A 288 -1.15 -13.58 4.02
C CYS A 288 -1.50 -14.08 2.61
N SER A 289 -1.40 -15.39 2.40
CA SER A 289 -1.48 -16.02 1.08
C SER A 289 -2.89 -16.42 0.60
N ASP A 290 -3.99 -16.22 1.33
CA ASP A 290 -5.31 -16.58 0.77
C ASP A 290 -6.57 -15.89 1.33
N LEU A 291 -7.64 -15.93 0.52
CA LEU A 291 -9.05 -15.66 0.86
C LEU A 291 -9.73 -16.94 1.37
N PRO A 292 -10.56 -16.92 2.42
CA PRO A 292 -11.40 -18.07 2.73
C PRO A 292 -12.48 -18.24 1.66
N LYS A 293 -12.48 -19.41 0.98
CA LYS A 293 -13.62 -19.89 0.20
C LYS A 293 -14.85 -19.97 1.11
N LYS A 294 -15.95 -19.34 0.67
CA LYS A 294 -17.34 -19.47 1.14
C LYS A 294 -17.55 -20.27 2.44
N THR A 295 -17.64 -19.57 3.56
CA THR A 295 -18.53 -19.92 4.67
C THR A 295 -19.18 -18.65 5.22
N LEU A 296 -20.42 -18.40 4.77
CA LEU A 296 -21.32 -17.40 5.33
C LEU A 296 -21.89 -17.96 6.64
N SER A 297 -21.23 -17.70 7.77
CA SER A 297 -21.86 -17.79 9.10
C SER A 297 -20.98 -17.15 10.17
N GLY A 298 -21.03 -15.82 10.26
CA GLY A 298 -20.41 -15.04 11.34
C GLY A 298 -20.82 -13.57 11.25
N PRO A 299 -20.90 -12.84 12.37
CA PRO A 299 -21.48 -11.50 12.41
C PRO A 299 -20.70 -10.52 11.52
N PRO A 300 -21.36 -9.50 10.95
CA PRO A 300 -20.78 -8.64 9.92
C PRO A 300 -19.75 -7.71 10.55
N ILE A 301 -18.47 -8.06 10.42
CA ILE A 301 -17.38 -7.11 10.61
C ILE A 301 -17.32 -6.29 9.32
N THR A 302 -17.61 -4.99 9.43
CA THR A 302 -17.43 -3.99 8.38
C THR A 302 -15.98 -4.04 7.90
N ARG A 303 -15.76 -4.58 6.69
CA ARG A 303 -14.42 -4.68 6.09
C ARG A 303 -14.19 -3.46 5.18
N PRO A 304 -13.06 -2.74 5.34
CA PRO A 304 -12.65 -1.71 4.38
C PRO A 304 -12.52 -2.32 2.98
N ALA A 305 -13.33 -1.87 2.03
CA ALA A 305 -13.06 -2.07 0.62
C ALA A 305 -12.01 -1.02 0.20
N CYS A 306 -10.81 -1.48 -0.15
CA CYS A 306 -9.77 -0.65 -0.76
C CYS A 306 -9.56 -1.22 -2.17
N LEU A 307 -10.06 -0.50 -3.18
CA LEU A 307 -9.87 -0.87 -4.57
C LEU A 307 -8.58 -0.19 -5.03
N THR A 308 -7.47 -0.93 -4.95
CA THR A 308 -6.22 -0.53 -5.59
C THR A 308 -6.31 -0.95 -7.05
N VAL A 309 -6.42 -0.01 -7.99
CA VAL A 309 -6.32 -0.33 -9.43
C VAL A 309 -4.91 -0.89 -9.66
N GLY A 310 -4.84 -2.17 -10.00
CA GLY A 310 -3.61 -2.93 -10.18
C GLY A 310 -2.90 -2.59 -11.50
N ARG A 311 -1.57 -2.74 -11.43
CA ARG A 311 -0.55 -2.92 -12.48
C ARG A 311 -1.07 -2.99 -13.93
N MET A 312 -0.63 -2.06 -14.78
CA MET A 312 -0.54 -2.30 -16.23
C MET A 312 0.84 -2.89 -16.51
N GLU A 313 0.92 -4.16 -16.85
CA GLU A 313 2.13 -4.74 -17.43
C GLU A 313 2.03 -4.70 -18.95
N SER A 314 2.99 -4.03 -19.61
CA SER A 314 3.15 -4.11 -21.06
C SER A 314 3.79 -5.45 -21.41
N GLY A 315 2.97 -6.45 -21.74
CA GLY A 315 3.44 -7.75 -22.20
C GLY A 315 4.12 -7.65 -23.57
N SER A 316 5.45 -7.65 -23.59
CA SER A 316 6.21 -7.97 -24.80
C SER A 316 6.37 -9.49 -24.88
N SER A 317 5.62 -10.12 -25.78
CA SER A 317 5.80 -11.52 -26.14
C SER A 317 7.01 -11.63 -27.08
N SER A 318 8.15 -12.06 -26.56
CA SER A 318 9.19 -12.70 -27.37
C SER A 318 9.34 -14.16 -26.94
N ARG A 319 8.66 -15.06 -27.64
CA ARG A 319 8.98 -16.50 -27.62
C ARG A 319 10.18 -16.72 -28.55
N MET A 320 11.25 -17.30 -28.00
CA MET A 320 12.08 -18.28 -28.72
C MET A 320 11.58 -19.67 -28.32
#